data_AF-A0A0M5IS06-F1
#
_entry.id   AF-A0A0M5IS06-F1
#
_cell.length_a   1.000
_cell.length_b   1.000
_cell.length_c   1.000
_cell.angle_alpha   90.00
_cell.angle_beta   90.00
_cell.angle_gamma   90.00
#
_symmetry.space_group_name_H-M   'P 1'
#
loop_
_entity.id
_entity.type
_entity.pdbx_description
1 polymer ?
#
loop_
_entity_poly.entity_id
_entity_poly.type
_entity_poly.pdbx_seq_one_letter_code
_entity_poly.pdbx_strand_id
1 'polypeptide(L)'
;MRGKKTVFFLTATALALLGATTRFEDAAHSMGLLSLRGGKVRHPPVFTAGKDRYTLIATATVLPPFSGDVRVLLEGGPAMEYALYNSQPGFDLGLRPHPTFQEGVYHGIKPGDRLALWVVMKPGEGVAEGHSCEKTGVSLAFYEASGRKELLRIPIDFRKDGERGHAGESH
;
A
#
# COMPACT_ATOMS: atom_id res chain seq x y z
N MET A 1 17.76 35.59 30.02
CA MET A 1 17.02 34.31 29.92
C MET A 1 15.92 34.26 28.83
N ARG A 2 15.30 35.38 28.42
CA ARG A 2 14.24 35.38 27.39
C ARG A 2 14.74 35.06 25.96
N GLY A 3 15.87 35.62 25.53
CA GLY A 3 16.39 35.40 24.17
C GLY A 3 16.68 33.95 23.80
N LYS A 4 17.20 33.14 24.75
CA LYS A 4 17.44 31.70 24.51
C LYS A 4 16.15 30.92 24.24
N LYS A 5 15.05 31.28 24.92
CA LYS A 5 13.73 30.65 24.71
C LYS A 5 13.15 31.02 23.34
N THR A 6 13.31 32.28 22.92
CA THR A 6 12.86 32.73 21.60
C THR A 6 13.62 32.03 20.48
N VAL A 7 14.94 31.92 20.58
CA VAL A 7 15.76 31.21 19.58
C VAL A 7 15.39 29.73 19.49
N PHE A 8 15.19 29.07 20.64
CA PHE A 8 14.76 27.67 20.67
C PHE A 8 13.39 27.48 20.02
N PHE A 9 12.41 28.34 20.34
CA PHE A 9 11.08 28.28 19.75
C PHE A 9 11.12 28.45 18.24
N LEU A 10 11.82 29.47 17.73
CA LEU A 10 11.96 29.71 16.29
C LEU A 10 12.63 28.55 15.57
N THR A 11 13.65 27.95 16.17
CA THR A 11 14.35 26.79 15.61
C THR A 11 13.43 25.56 15.55
N ALA A 12 12.70 25.28 16.63
CA ALA A 12 11.75 24.18 16.69
C ALA A 12 10.61 24.37 15.67
N THR A 13 10.08 25.59 15.53
CA THR A 13 9.07 25.91 14.53
C THR A 13 9.61 25.75 13.11
N ALA A 14 10.82 26.23 12.82
CA ALA A 14 11.44 26.05 11.50
C ALA A 14 11.63 24.57 11.16
N LEU A 15 12.11 23.76 12.12
CA LEU A 15 12.25 22.31 11.95
C LEU A 15 10.90 21.61 11.75
N ALA A 16 9.87 22.02 12.50
CA ALA A 16 8.52 21.47 12.34
C ALA A 16 7.91 21.84 10.98
N LEU A 17 8.12 23.07 10.51
CA LEU A 17 7.67 23.50 9.17
C LEU A 17 8.42 22.76 8.06
N LEU A 18 9.74 22.59 8.19
CA LEU A 18 10.54 21.79 7.25
C LEU A 18 10.07 20.33 7.25
N GLY A 19 9.84 19.73 8.43
CA GLY A 19 9.27 18.39 8.54
C GLY A 19 7.84 18.28 7.98
N ALA A 20 7.06 19.36 8.05
CA ALA A 20 5.74 19.41 7.44
C ALA A 20 5.78 19.51 5.90
N THR A 21 6.89 20.02 5.31
CA THR A 21 7.09 19.98 3.85
C THR A 21 7.45 18.59 3.34
N THR A 22 8.03 17.73 4.18
CA THR A 22 8.21 16.30 3.87
C THR A 22 6.90 15.55 4.17
N ARG A 23 5.87 15.78 3.36
CA ARG A 23 4.68 14.92 3.39
C ARG A 23 5.02 13.56 2.78
N PHE A 24 4.42 12.50 3.30
CA PHE A 24 4.30 11.24 2.57
C PHE A 24 3.52 11.58 1.30
N GLU A 25 4.23 11.71 0.19
CA GLU A 25 3.64 11.92 -1.12
C GLU A 25 2.56 10.86 -1.33
N ASP A 26 1.41 11.33 -1.80
CA ASP A 26 0.20 10.59 -2.13
C ASP A 26 0.12 9.17 -1.57
N ALA A 27 -0.49 9.06 -0.38
CA ALA A 27 -0.65 7.82 0.34
C ALA A 27 -2.13 7.39 0.35
N ALA A 28 -2.38 6.13 0.01
CA ALA A 28 -3.71 5.54 0.06
C ALA A 28 -3.70 4.28 0.91
N HIS A 29 -4.85 3.97 1.50
CA HIS A 29 -5.06 2.75 2.25
C HIS A 29 -6.08 1.86 1.54
N SER A 30 -5.85 0.56 1.55
CA SER A 30 -6.81 -0.43 1.07
C SER A 30 -6.92 -1.60 2.03
N MET A 31 -8.13 -2.12 2.18
CA MET A 31 -8.43 -3.27 3.01
C MET A 31 -9.03 -4.41 2.19
N GLY A 32 -8.41 -5.57 2.27
CA GLY A 32 -8.81 -6.78 1.57
C GLY A 32 -9.16 -7.96 2.49
N LEU A 33 -9.82 -8.95 1.90
CA LEU A 33 -10.05 -10.28 2.46
C LEU A 33 -9.38 -11.27 1.52
N LEU A 34 -8.40 -12.01 2.03
CA LEU A 34 -7.62 -12.99 1.26
C LEU A 34 -8.32 -14.36 1.34
N SER A 35 -8.65 -14.95 0.19
CA SER A 35 -9.50 -16.15 0.13
C SER A 35 -9.17 -17.05 -1.07
N LEU A 36 -9.27 -18.36 -0.85
CA LEU A 36 -9.20 -19.38 -1.93
C LEU A 36 -10.34 -19.29 -2.96
N ARG A 37 -11.39 -18.50 -2.72
CA ARG A 37 -12.50 -18.31 -3.67
C ARG A 37 -12.37 -17.04 -4.51
N GLY A 38 -11.20 -16.40 -4.48
CA GLY A 38 -11.04 -15.02 -4.92
C GLY A 38 -11.34 -14.09 -3.76
N GLY A 39 -10.32 -13.33 -3.36
CA GLY A 39 -10.44 -12.34 -2.30
C GLY A 39 -11.35 -11.19 -2.68
N LYS A 40 -11.66 -10.35 -1.69
CA LYS A 40 -12.47 -9.14 -1.90
C LYS A 40 -11.76 -7.92 -1.36
N VAL A 41 -11.85 -6.82 -2.07
CA VAL A 41 -11.36 -5.51 -1.63
C VAL A 41 -12.54 -4.67 -1.22
N ARG A 42 -12.45 -4.01 -0.06
CA ARG A 42 -13.51 -3.14 0.44
C ARG A 42 -13.56 -1.81 -0.29
N HIS A 43 -12.39 -1.25 -0.58
CA HIS A 43 -12.25 -0.02 -1.35
C HIS A 43 -10.90 -0.05 -2.08
N PRO A 44 -10.89 0.16 -3.41
CA PRO A 44 -9.65 0.33 -4.14
C PRO A 44 -8.97 1.64 -3.72
N PRO A 45 -7.64 1.65 -3.58
CA PRO A 45 -6.90 2.88 -3.36
C PRO A 45 -6.98 3.76 -4.61
N VAL A 46 -7.18 5.05 -4.38
CA VAL A 46 -7.18 6.08 -5.42
C VAL A 46 -6.04 7.04 -5.14
N PHE A 47 -5.18 7.20 -6.13
CA PHE A 47 -4.06 8.15 -6.13
C PHE A 47 -4.34 9.30 -7.09
N THR A 48 -3.71 10.43 -6.82
CA THR A 48 -3.58 11.56 -7.73
C THR A 48 -2.51 11.25 -8.78
N ALA A 49 -2.87 11.22 -10.06
CA ALA A 49 -1.93 10.99 -11.16
C ALA A 49 -0.83 12.06 -11.24
N GLY A 50 0.32 11.70 -11.83
CA GLY A 50 1.42 12.62 -12.10
C GLY A 50 2.29 12.96 -10.89
N LYS A 51 2.37 12.08 -9.89
CA LYS A 51 3.34 12.19 -8.80
C LYS A 51 4.52 11.26 -9.08
N ASP A 52 5.69 11.63 -8.58
CA ASP A 52 6.93 10.86 -8.77
C ASP A 52 6.99 9.61 -7.90
N ARG A 53 6.11 9.54 -6.88
CA ARG A 53 6.06 8.44 -5.92
C ARG A 53 4.66 8.30 -5.33
N TYR A 54 4.27 7.05 -5.12
CA TYR A 54 3.02 6.64 -4.51
C TYR A 54 3.26 5.67 -3.37
N THR A 55 2.49 5.79 -2.30
CA THR A 55 2.57 4.85 -1.17
C THR A 55 1.21 4.19 -0.92
N LEU A 56 1.09 2.91 -1.19
CA LEU A 56 -0.09 2.11 -0.82
C LEU A 56 0.18 1.38 0.49
N ILE A 57 -0.68 1.59 1.47
CA ILE A 57 -0.79 0.74 2.65
C ILE A 57 -1.90 -0.28 2.36
N ALA A 58 -1.53 -1.54 2.16
CA ALA A 58 -2.48 -2.63 1.93
C ALA A 58 -2.60 -3.49 3.19
N THR A 59 -3.82 -3.67 3.70
CA THR A 59 -4.10 -4.61 4.78
C THR A 59 -5.01 -5.72 4.29
N ALA A 60 -4.81 -6.95 4.77
CA ALA A 60 -5.65 -8.08 4.41
C ALA A 60 -5.94 -8.99 5.60
N THR A 61 -7.17 -9.51 5.70
CA THR A 61 -7.50 -10.59 6.64
C THR A 61 -7.60 -11.91 5.89
N VAL A 62 -6.95 -12.94 6.40
CA VAL A 62 -6.91 -14.27 5.78
C VAL A 62 -8.14 -15.07 6.18
N LEU A 63 -8.96 -15.45 5.20
CA LEU A 63 -10.18 -16.22 5.46
C LEU A 63 -9.89 -17.73 5.44
N PRO A 64 -10.53 -18.51 6.33
CA PRO A 64 -10.51 -19.96 6.23
C PRO A 64 -11.06 -20.45 4.87
N PRO A 65 -10.58 -21.60 4.35
CA PRO A 65 -9.60 -22.49 4.94
C PRO A 65 -8.16 -22.22 4.48
N PHE A 66 -7.85 -21.04 3.92
CA PHE A 66 -6.52 -20.81 3.35
C PHE A 66 -5.41 -20.83 4.42
N SER A 67 -4.37 -21.61 4.15
CA SER A 67 -3.11 -21.63 4.91
C SER A 67 -1.98 -21.95 3.95
N GLY A 68 -0.84 -21.29 4.10
CA GLY A 68 0.33 -21.51 3.26
C GLY A 68 1.11 -20.24 2.99
N ASP A 69 1.85 -20.22 1.90
CA ASP A 69 2.69 -19.10 1.52
C ASP A 69 2.00 -18.25 0.46
N VAL A 70 2.18 -16.93 0.54
CA VAL A 70 1.54 -15.96 -0.37
C VAL A 70 2.57 -15.05 -0.97
N ARG A 71 2.69 -15.09 -2.30
CA ARG A 71 3.51 -14.18 -3.08
C ARG A 71 2.71 -12.92 -3.44
N VAL A 72 3.34 -11.77 -3.32
CA VAL A 72 2.76 -10.46 -3.62
C VAL A 72 3.48 -9.84 -4.80
N LEU A 73 2.71 -9.37 -5.80
CA LEU A 73 3.23 -8.78 -7.02
C LEU A 73 2.44 -7.51 -7.37
N LEU A 74 3.13 -6.52 -7.94
CA LEU A 74 2.49 -5.41 -8.62
C LEU A 74 2.36 -5.77 -10.11
N GLU A 75 1.15 -5.75 -10.63
CA GLU A 75 0.82 -6.11 -12.01
C GLU A 75 0.10 -4.96 -12.72
N GLY A 76 0.02 -5.03 -14.05
CA GLY A 76 -0.65 -4.03 -14.88
C GLY A 76 0.33 -3.08 -15.59
N GLY A 77 -0.20 -2.01 -16.19
CA GLY A 77 0.59 -1.10 -17.02
C GLY A 77 0.22 0.37 -16.81
N PRO A 78 1.15 1.31 -16.81
CA PRO A 78 2.53 1.16 -17.20
C PRO A 78 3.37 0.46 -16.13
N ALA A 79 4.52 -0.08 -16.54
CA ALA A 79 5.46 -0.68 -15.60
C ALA A 79 5.91 0.37 -14.56
N MET A 80 5.91 -0.05 -13.31
CA MET A 80 6.34 0.78 -12.18
C MET A 80 7.46 0.06 -11.44
N GLU A 81 8.47 0.80 -11.04
CA GLU A 81 9.38 0.31 -10.01
C GLU A 81 8.62 0.27 -8.69
N TYR A 82 8.78 -0.81 -7.93
CA TYR A 82 8.11 -0.91 -6.64
C TYR A 82 8.96 -1.62 -5.60
N ALA A 83 8.75 -1.24 -4.35
CA ALA A 83 9.34 -1.86 -3.19
C ALA A 83 8.25 -2.24 -2.18
N LEU A 84 8.38 -3.44 -1.61
CA LEU A 84 7.44 -4.01 -0.66
C LEU A 84 8.07 -4.01 0.74
N TYR A 85 7.41 -3.38 1.70
CA TYR A 85 7.85 -3.32 3.09
C TYR A 85 6.76 -3.91 3.99
N ASN A 86 7.10 -4.98 4.70
CA ASN A 86 6.17 -5.59 5.65
C ASN A 86 6.03 -4.71 6.89
N SER A 87 4.79 -4.39 7.25
CA SER A 87 4.50 -3.67 8.49
C SER A 87 4.41 -4.69 9.62
N GLN A 88 5.56 -5.09 10.16
CA GLN A 88 5.59 -5.90 11.37
C GLN A 88 5.17 -5.05 12.59
N PRO A 89 4.42 -5.61 13.54
CA PRO A 89 4.19 -4.94 14.80
C PRO A 89 5.54 -4.66 15.47
N GLY A 90 5.76 -3.43 15.94
CA GLY A 90 7.02 -3.02 16.60
C GLY A 90 7.30 -3.80 17.90
N PHE A 91 6.30 -4.52 18.42
CA PHE A 91 6.40 -5.40 19.58
C PHE A 91 5.58 -6.67 19.32
N ASP A 92 6.26 -7.83 19.27
CA ASP A 92 5.60 -9.14 19.25
C ASP A 92 5.43 -9.63 20.69
N LEU A 93 4.18 -9.79 21.13
CA LEU A 93 3.85 -10.31 22.46
C LEU A 93 3.93 -11.84 22.54
N GLY A 94 4.30 -12.52 21.45
CA GLY A 94 4.44 -13.98 21.39
C GLY A 94 3.13 -14.76 21.49
N LEU A 95 1.98 -14.06 21.49
CA LEU A 95 0.66 -14.67 21.67
C LEU A 95 0.20 -15.44 20.42
N ARG A 96 0.73 -15.10 19.24
CA ARG A 96 0.50 -15.82 17.98
C ARG A 96 1.75 -15.71 17.09
N PRO A 97 2.13 -16.78 16.39
CA PRO A 97 3.17 -16.68 15.37
C PRO A 97 2.69 -15.75 14.26
N HIS A 98 3.50 -14.73 13.95
CA HIS A 98 3.25 -13.81 12.85
C HIS A 98 3.87 -14.35 11.55
N PRO A 99 3.20 -14.20 10.40
CA PRO A 99 3.78 -14.57 9.13
C PRO A 99 5.03 -13.72 8.84
N THR A 100 6.10 -14.37 8.39
CA THR A 100 7.35 -13.70 8.00
C THR A 100 7.27 -13.26 6.55
N PHE A 101 7.81 -12.09 6.21
CA PHE A 101 7.82 -11.59 4.84
C PHE A 101 9.25 -11.47 4.32
N GLN A 102 9.56 -12.16 3.24
CA GLN A 102 10.87 -12.20 2.61
C GLN A 102 10.72 -12.21 1.10
N GLU A 103 11.46 -11.36 0.39
CA GLU A 103 11.52 -11.35 -1.09
C GLU A 103 10.14 -11.30 -1.79
N GLY A 104 9.18 -10.57 -1.22
CA GLY A 104 7.83 -10.46 -1.78
C GLY A 104 6.89 -11.62 -1.42
N VAL A 105 7.30 -12.52 -0.52
CA VAL A 105 6.52 -13.68 -0.10
C VAL A 105 6.27 -13.63 1.40
N TYR A 106 5.00 -13.75 1.78
CA TYR A 106 4.60 -14.08 3.15
C TYR A 106 4.66 -15.60 3.35
N HIS A 107 5.39 -16.04 4.37
CA HIS A 107 5.51 -17.45 4.73
C HIS A 107 4.67 -17.80 5.97
N GLY A 108 4.10 -19.01 5.94
CA GLY A 108 3.42 -19.59 7.08
C GLY A 108 2.11 -18.91 7.46
N ILE A 109 1.39 -18.34 6.49
CA ILE A 109 0.09 -17.71 6.73
C ILE A 109 -0.94 -18.75 7.21
N LYS A 110 -1.75 -18.35 8.18
CA LYS A 110 -2.85 -19.12 8.75
C LYS A 110 -4.19 -18.38 8.67
N PRO A 111 -5.33 -19.10 8.73
CA PRO A 111 -6.64 -18.48 8.82
C PRO A 111 -6.73 -17.54 10.03
N GLY A 112 -7.28 -16.35 9.80
CA GLY A 112 -7.43 -15.30 10.82
C GLY A 112 -6.22 -14.37 10.96
N ASP A 113 -5.12 -14.64 10.28
CA ASP A 113 -3.97 -13.73 10.24
C ASP A 113 -4.36 -12.39 9.60
N ARG A 114 -3.69 -11.33 10.06
CA ARG A 114 -3.82 -9.99 9.51
C ARG A 114 -2.48 -9.58 8.92
N LEU A 115 -2.51 -9.28 7.63
CA LEU A 115 -1.36 -8.83 6.86
C LEU A 115 -1.42 -7.32 6.73
N ALA A 116 -0.25 -6.67 6.78
CA ALA A 116 -0.10 -5.24 6.55
C ALA A 116 1.19 -5.01 5.75
N LEU A 117 1.04 -4.38 4.59
CA LEU A 117 2.12 -4.21 3.62
C LEU A 117 2.13 -2.77 3.13
N TRP A 118 3.32 -2.18 3.07
CA TRP A 118 3.55 -0.89 2.45
C TRP A 118 4.16 -1.14 1.08
N VAL A 119 3.56 -0.56 0.05
CA VAL A 119 4.00 -0.67 -1.33
C VAL A 119 4.36 0.73 -1.80
N VAL A 120 5.65 0.96 -1.99
CA VAL A 120 6.15 2.22 -2.54
C VAL A 120 6.33 2.00 -4.03
N MET A 121 5.62 2.79 -4.83
CA MET A 121 5.61 2.69 -6.30
C MET A 121 6.20 3.97 -6.89
N LYS A 122 7.01 3.82 -7.93
CA LYS A 122 7.54 4.92 -8.74
C LYS A 122 7.18 4.67 -10.20
N PRO A 123 6.56 5.65 -10.88
CA PRO A 123 6.34 5.55 -12.31
C PRO A 123 7.68 5.45 -13.05
N GLY A 124 7.77 4.61 -14.09
CA GLY A 124 8.92 4.63 -14.99
C GLY A 124 9.01 5.93 -15.78
N GLU A 125 10.20 6.26 -16.29
CA GLU A 125 10.43 7.40 -17.19
C GLU A 125 9.45 7.32 -18.38
N GLY A 126 8.60 8.33 -18.56
CA GLY A 126 7.55 8.37 -19.59
C GLY A 126 6.10 8.26 -19.08
N VAL A 127 5.88 7.90 -17.80
CA VAL A 127 4.54 7.87 -17.18
C VAL A 127 4.21 9.18 -16.46
N ALA A 128 5.23 9.88 -15.94
CA ALA A 128 5.07 11.15 -15.22
C ALA A 128 4.64 12.31 -16.13
N GLU A 129 4.89 12.21 -17.44
CA GLU A 129 4.57 13.24 -18.43
C GLU A 129 3.18 13.04 -19.04
N GLY A 130 2.13 13.34 -18.28
CA GLY A 130 0.82 13.68 -18.84
C GLY A 130 0.04 12.57 -19.56
N HIS A 131 0.53 11.33 -19.62
CA HIS A 131 -0.25 10.21 -20.10
C HIS A 131 -1.36 9.90 -19.10
N SER A 132 -2.60 9.91 -19.56
CA SER A 132 -3.78 9.67 -18.75
C SER A 132 -3.64 8.33 -18.02
N CYS A 133 -3.35 8.38 -16.71
CA CYS A 133 -3.43 7.23 -15.83
C CYS A 133 -4.89 6.81 -15.54
N GLU A 134 -5.88 7.29 -16.31
CA GLU A 134 -7.31 6.98 -16.08
C GLU A 134 -7.63 5.47 -16.18
N LYS A 135 -6.77 4.65 -16.80
CA LYS A 135 -6.95 3.19 -16.90
C LYS A 135 -5.63 2.41 -16.91
N THR A 136 -4.83 2.53 -15.86
CA THR A 136 -3.57 1.78 -15.79
C THR A 136 -3.79 0.27 -15.52
N GLY A 137 -4.97 -0.15 -15.05
CA GLY A 137 -5.19 -1.57 -14.73
C GLY A 137 -4.14 -2.11 -13.74
N VAL A 138 -3.44 -1.21 -13.04
CA VAL A 138 -2.41 -1.55 -12.08
C VAL A 138 -3.09 -2.19 -10.88
N SER A 139 -2.54 -3.28 -10.39
CA SER A 139 -3.12 -4.01 -9.29
C SER A 139 -2.03 -4.60 -8.40
N LEU A 140 -2.23 -4.54 -7.09
CA LEU A 140 -1.48 -5.36 -6.15
C LEU A 140 -2.17 -6.73 -6.04
N ALA A 141 -1.49 -7.77 -6.48
CA ALA A 141 -2.02 -9.13 -6.52
C ALA A 141 -1.31 -10.03 -5.49
N PHE A 142 -2.11 -10.88 -4.84
CA PHE A 142 -1.66 -11.88 -3.88
C PHE A 142 -1.98 -13.25 -4.45
N TYR A 143 -0.96 -14.07 -4.61
CA TYR A 143 -1.07 -15.42 -5.14
C TYR A 143 -0.61 -16.43 -4.12
N GLU A 144 -1.21 -17.61 -4.14
CA GLU A 144 -0.64 -18.78 -3.48
C GLU A 144 0.76 -19.06 -4.06
N ALA A 145 1.78 -19.15 -3.22
CA ALA A 145 3.17 -19.24 -3.68
C ALA A 145 3.49 -20.58 -4.36
N SER A 146 2.87 -21.68 -3.92
CA SER A 146 3.00 -23.02 -4.51
C SER A 146 2.21 -23.19 -5.82
N GLY A 147 1.31 -22.25 -6.13
CA GLY A 147 0.43 -22.31 -7.30
C GLY A 147 0.42 -21.00 -8.09
N ARG A 148 -0.57 -20.87 -8.99
CA ARG A 148 -0.91 -19.61 -9.67
C ARG A 148 -2.30 -19.11 -9.26
N LYS A 149 -2.80 -19.57 -8.11
CA LYS A 149 -4.14 -19.24 -7.65
C LYS A 149 -4.14 -17.85 -7.04
N GLU A 150 -4.93 -16.96 -7.62
CA GLU A 150 -5.16 -15.62 -7.08
C GLU A 150 -6.00 -15.70 -5.80
N LEU A 151 -5.49 -15.07 -4.74
CA LEU A 151 -6.11 -15.05 -3.42
C LEU A 151 -6.71 -13.70 -3.08
N LEU A 152 -6.17 -12.61 -3.65
CA LEU A 152 -6.66 -11.25 -3.53
C LEU A 152 -6.06 -10.40 -4.65
N ARG A 153 -6.86 -9.51 -5.24
CA ARG A 153 -6.41 -8.48 -6.17
C ARG A 153 -6.94 -7.12 -5.73
N ILE A 154 -6.04 -6.16 -5.59
CA ILE A 154 -6.35 -4.77 -5.22
C ILE A 154 -6.10 -3.90 -6.44
N PRO A 155 -7.15 -3.51 -7.20
CA PRO A 155 -6.99 -2.59 -8.30
C PRO A 155 -6.63 -1.19 -7.77
N ILE A 156 -5.69 -0.53 -8.41
CA ILE A 156 -5.15 0.76 -8.03
C ILE A 156 -5.56 1.78 -9.09
N ASP A 157 -6.32 2.80 -8.66
CA ASP A 157 -6.79 3.86 -9.53
C ASP A 157 -5.89 5.09 -9.41
N PHE A 158 -5.67 5.76 -10.53
CA PHE A 158 -4.96 7.04 -10.59
C PHE A 158 -5.86 8.06 -11.29
N ARG A 159 -6.18 9.18 -10.63
CA ARG A 159 -7.11 10.21 -11.10
C ARG A 159 -6.44 11.56 -11.21
N LYS A 160 -6.91 12.41 -12.11
CA LYS A 160 -6.36 13.78 -12.20
C LYS A 160 -6.79 14.61 -10.99
N ASP A 161 -5.92 15.54 -10.58
CA ASP A 161 -6.23 16.50 -9.52
C ASP A 161 -7.54 17.24 -9.85
N GLY A 162 -8.56 17.10 -8.99
CA GLY A 162 -9.88 17.73 -9.16
C GLY A 162 -11.02 16.80 -9.60
N GLU A 163 -10.74 15.56 -10.00
CA GLU A 163 -11.78 14.56 -10.31
C GLU A 163 -12.36 13.95 -9.02
N ARG A 164 -13.41 14.58 -8.49
CA ARG A 164 -14.24 13.95 -7.44
C ARG A 164 -15.11 12.87 -8.07
N GLY A 165 -14.67 11.61 -7.98
CA GLY A 165 -15.54 10.47 -8.27
C GLY A 165 -16.61 10.34 -7.19
N HIS A 166 -17.88 10.36 -7.60
CA HIS A 166 -18.97 9.86 -6.77
C HIS A 166 -18.60 8.45 -6.30
N ALA A 167 -18.63 8.22 -4.99
CA ALA A 167 -18.51 6.88 -4.41
C ALA A 167 -19.74 6.07 -4.87
N GLY A 168 -19.61 5.42 -6.03
CA GLY A 168 -20.61 4.48 -6.50
C GLY A 168 -20.54 3.24 -5.64
N GLU A 169 -21.57 3.02 -4.83
CA GLU A 169 -21.90 1.72 -4.27
C GLU A 169 -22.03 0.72 -5.43
N SER A 170 -21.11 -0.25 -5.48
CA SER A 170 -21.25 -1.42 -6.32
C SER A 170 -22.17 -2.42 -5.60
N HIS A 171 -23.41 -2.54 -6.09
CA HIS A 171 -24.32 -3.64 -5.81
C HIS A 171 -23.86 -4.95 -6.46
#